data_AF-A0AAD0JCW9-F1
#
_entry.id   AF-A0AAD0JCW9-F1
#
_cell.length_a   1.000
_cell.length_b   1.000
_cell.length_c   1.000
_cell.angle_alpha   90.00
_cell.angle_beta   90.00
_cell.angle_gamma   90.00
#
_symmetry.space_group_name_H-M   'P 1'
#
loop_
_entity.id
_entity.type
_entity.pdbx_description
1 polymer ?
#
loop_
_entity_poly.entity_id
_entity_poly.type
_entity_poly.pdbx_seq_one_letter_code
_entity_poly.pdbx_strand_id
1 'polypeptide(L)'
;MLLLSLWLGWTLPLLWTQSRAAAPEPGGWNATDLLAQLPQDVLTASAQQPLLLRLPDHCPCDGHDVLPTGSALQTSALALPFDWLVLHQQQLVYAGPARLDPGCGGTGPAAARLVNHLLAQPQAAVILATPCPCLKE
;
A
#
# COMPACT_ATOMS: atom_id res chain seq x y z
N MET A 1 -21.50 46.67 -16.29
CA MET A 1 -20.30 45.87 -15.91
C MET A 1 -20.46 45.29 -14.49
N LEU A 2 -21.50 44.50 -14.22
CA LEU A 2 -21.73 43.85 -12.91
C LEU A 2 -22.11 42.36 -13.05
N LEU A 3 -22.27 41.87 -14.28
CA LEU A 3 -22.65 40.49 -14.59
C LEU A 3 -21.45 39.54 -14.72
N LEU A 4 -20.23 40.07 -14.92
CA LEU A 4 -19.00 39.27 -15.04
C LEU A 4 -18.42 38.84 -13.69
N SER A 5 -18.62 39.64 -12.63
CA SER A 5 -18.08 39.35 -11.29
C SER A 5 -18.86 38.25 -10.56
N LEU A 6 -20.13 38.00 -10.92
CA LEU A 6 -20.92 36.93 -10.30
C LEU A 6 -20.56 35.53 -10.83
N TRP A 7 -19.96 35.43 -12.03
CA TRP A 7 -19.59 34.13 -12.61
C TRP A 7 -18.24 33.60 -12.08
N LEU A 8 -17.32 34.48 -11.69
CA LEU A 8 -16.00 34.09 -11.17
C LEU A 8 -16.03 33.62 -9.71
N GLY A 9 -17.08 33.95 -8.94
CA GLY A 9 -17.23 33.50 -7.55
C GLY A 9 -17.57 32.02 -7.41
N TRP A 10 -18.12 31.39 -8.44
CA TRP A 10 -18.56 29.99 -8.41
C TRP A 10 -17.59 28.98 -9.02
N THR A 11 -16.61 29.41 -9.82
CA THR A 11 -15.62 28.48 -10.38
C THR A 11 -14.48 28.15 -9.43
N LEU A 12 -14.18 29.04 -8.47
CA LEU A 12 -13.12 28.84 -7.47
C LEU A 12 -13.36 27.66 -6.51
N PRO A 13 -14.56 27.45 -5.90
CA PRO A 13 -14.76 26.30 -5.02
C PRO A 13 -14.82 24.95 -5.77
N LEU A 14 -15.23 24.95 -7.04
CA LEU A 14 -15.30 23.74 -7.87
C LEU A 14 -13.90 23.19 -8.23
N LEU A 15 -12.92 24.07 -8.44
CA LEU A 15 -11.53 23.67 -8.64
C LEU A 15 -10.88 23.12 -7.35
N TRP A 16 -11.26 23.66 -6.19
CA TRP A 16 -10.79 23.14 -4.90
C TRP A 16 -11.27 21.71 -4.64
N THR A 17 -12.49 21.36 -5.03
CA THR A 17 -12.99 19.98 -4.90
C THR A 17 -12.30 18.96 -5.81
N GLN A 18 -11.75 19.36 -6.96
CA GLN A 18 -11.01 18.45 -7.85
C GLN A 18 -9.56 18.22 -7.42
N SER A 19 -8.97 19.15 -6.66
CA SER A 19 -7.58 19.03 -6.19
C SER A 19 -7.38 18.04 -5.04
N ARG A 20 -8.46 17.69 -4.32
CA ARG A 20 -8.50 16.43 -3.58
C ARG A 20 -8.80 15.33 -4.58
N ALA A 21 -7.78 14.92 -5.34
CA ALA A 21 -7.72 13.52 -5.76
C ALA A 21 -7.89 12.71 -4.48
N ALA A 22 -9.09 12.15 -4.32
CA ALA A 22 -9.44 11.36 -3.16
C ALA A 22 -8.35 10.31 -3.00
N ALA A 23 -7.59 10.40 -1.91
CA ALA A 23 -6.90 9.24 -1.40
C ALA A 23 -7.98 8.15 -1.32
N PRO A 24 -7.78 7.00 -1.97
CA PRO A 24 -8.81 5.96 -2.03
C PRO A 24 -9.29 5.65 -0.61
N GLU A 25 -10.61 5.68 -0.43
CA GLU A 25 -11.26 5.46 0.86
C GLU A 25 -10.68 4.21 1.55
N PRO A 26 -10.42 4.27 2.87
CA PRO A 26 -9.93 3.12 3.63
C PRO A 26 -11.05 2.07 3.74
N GLY A 27 -11.20 1.25 2.70
CA GLY A 27 -12.23 0.20 2.62
C GLY A 27 -12.40 -0.48 1.27
N GLY A 28 -11.75 -0.02 0.18
CA GLY A 28 -12.03 -0.49 -1.18
C GLY A 28 -11.02 -1.46 -1.82
N TRP A 29 -9.90 -1.78 -1.17
CA TRP A 29 -8.84 -2.56 -1.82
C TRP A 29 -9.14 -4.06 -1.81
N ASN A 30 -9.26 -4.65 -3.00
CA ASN A 30 -9.38 -6.10 -3.20
C ASN A 30 -8.07 -6.67 -3.76
N ALA A 31 -7.79 -7.93 -3.44
CA ALA A 31 -6.65 -8.69 -3.93
C ALA A 31 -6.61 -8.73 -5.47
N THR A 32 -7.76 -8.91 -6.12
CA THR A 32 -7.84 -8.93 -7.59
C THR A 32 -7.43 -7.61 -8.21
N ASP A 33 -7.88 -6.49 -7.62
CA ASP A 33 -7.56 -5.14 -8.12
C ASP A 33 -6.09 -4.80 -7.90
N LEU A 34 -5.48 -5.30 -6.83
CA LEU A 34 -4.05 -5.19 -6.59
C LEU A 34 -3.25 -6.02 -7.60
N LEU A 35 -3.63 -7.28 -7.82
CA LEU A 35 -2.98 -8.16 -8.79
C LEU A 35 -3.05 -7.59 -10.22
N ALA A 36 -4.17 -6.96 -10.59
CA ALA A 36 -4.35 -6.34 -11.91
C ALA A 36 -3.42 -5.15 -12.17
N GLN A 37 -2.91 -4.50 -11.12
CA GLN A 37 -1.97 -3.38 -11.23
C GLN A 37 -0.51 -3.83 -11.26
N LEU A 38 -0.24 -5.12 -11.04
CA LEU A 38 1.12 -5.62 -11.00
C LEU A 38 1.66 -5.90 -12.41
N PRO A 39 2.94 -5.57 -12.68
CA PRO A 39 3.63 -6.00 -13.87
C PRO A 39 3.65 -7.53 -14.00
N GLN A 40 3.58 -8.05 -15.24
CA GLN A 40 3.54 -9.50 -15.48
C GLN A 40 4.84 -10.20 -15.05
N ASP A 41 5.98 -9.53 -15.16
CA ASP A 41 7.28 -10.04 -14.69
C ASP A 41 7.27 -10.30 -13.18
N VAL A 42 6.65 -9.42 -12.40
CA VAL A 42 6.47 -9.57 -10.95
C VAL A 42 5.59 -10.78 -10.62
N LEU A 43 4.48 -10.95 -11.33
CA LEU A 43 3.59 -12.10 -11.13
C LEU A 43 4.32 -13.41 -11.47
N THR A 44 5.04 -13.45 -12.59
CA THR A 44 5.79 -14.65 -12.98
C THR A 44 6.93 -14.98 -12.01
N ALA A 45 7.63 -13.98 -11.47
CA ALA A 45 8.66 -14.17 -10.45
C ALA A 45 8.08 -14.78 -9.15
N SER A 46 6.85 -14.41 -8.77
CA SER A 46 6.17 -14.96 -7.60
C SER A 46 5.73 -16.43 -7.73
N ALA A 47 5.78 -16.99 -8.94
CA ALA A 47 5.34 -18.37 -9.19
C ALA A 47 6.27 -19.42 -8.54
N GLN A 48 7.56 -19.10 -8.40
CA GLN A 48 8.58 -20.04 -7.94
C GLN A 48 8.82 -19.95 -6.43
N GLN A 49 8.76 -18.75 -5.88
CA GLN A 49 9.01 -18.48 -4.46
C GLN A 49 8.20 -17.27 -4.01
N PRO A 50 7.98 -17.09 -2.70
CA PRO A 50 7.36 -15.88 -2.18
C PRO A 50 8.16 -14.65 -2.61
N LEU A 51 7.47 -13.63 -3.10
CA LEU A 51 8.06 -12.36 -3.53
C LEU A 51 7.52 -11.25 -2.64
N LEU A 52 8.41 -10.55 -1.95
CA LEU A 52 8.10 -9.30 -1.25
C LEU A 52 8.47 -8.13 -2.14
N LEU A 53 7.46 -7.38 -2.53
CA LEU A 53 7.59 -6.08 -3.15
C LEU A 53 7.62 -5.02 -2.06
N ARG A 54 8.74 -4.30 -1.96
CA ARG A 54 8.83 -3.09 -1.16
C ARG A 54 8.48 -1.90 -2.04
N LEU A 55 7.47 -1.16 -1.64
CA LEU A 55 6.98 0.01 -2.35
C LEU A 55 7.69 1.26 -1.81
N PRO A 56 7.69 2.37 -2.59
CA PRO A 56 8.35 3.59 -2.14
C PRO A 56 7.70 4.09 -0.85
N ASP A 57 8.54 4.37 0.14
CA ASP A 57 8.11 4.83 1.46
C ASP A 57 7.38 6.17 1.31
N HIS A 58 6.05 6.18 1.52
CA HIS A 58 5.29 7.44 1.63
C HIS A 58 5.59 8.15 2.96
N CYS A 59 6.04 7.39 3.96
CA CYS A 59 6.70 7.86 5.17
C CYS A 59 7.66 6.82 5.73
N PRO A 60 8.97 7.10 5.81
CA PRO A 60 9.91 6.17 6.40
C PRO A 60 9.66 6.10 7.91
N CYS A 61 9.03 5.03 8.37
CA CYS A 61 9.14 4.66 9.77
C CYS A 61 10.59 4.18 9.98
N ASP A 62 11.34 4.82 10.89
CA ASP A 62 12.71 4.40 11.24
C ASP A 62 12.66 3.00 11.87
N GLY A 63 12.68 2.00 11.01
CA GLY A 63 12.53 0.60 11.36
C GLY A 63 13.39 -0.25 10.44
N HIS A 64 14.31 -1.00 11.02
CA HIS A 64 14.84 -2.17 10.32
C HIS A 64 13.71 -3.18 10.22
N ASP A 65 13.06 -3.23 9.06
CA ASP A 65 11.97 -4.19 8.87
C ASP A 65 12.54 -5.58 8.67
N VAL A 66 12.16 -6.48 9.56
CA VAL A 66 12.52 -7.89 9.48
C VAL A 66 11.78 -8.48 8.31
N LEU A 67 12.46 -9.00 7.30
CA LEU A 67 11.84 -9.60 6.11
C LEU A 67 11.19 -10.97 6.42
N PRO A 68 10.13 -11.36 5.71
CA PRO A 68 9.61 -12.73 5.74
C PRO A 68 10.67 -13.74 5.32
N THR A 69 10.57 -14.95 5.84
CA THR A 69 11.57 -15.99 5.61
C THR A 69 11.37 -16.60 4.23
N GLY A 70 12.45 -16.72 3.45
CA GLY A 70 12.41 -17.33 2.12
C GLY A 70 11.73 -16.47 1.05
N SER A 71 11.36 -15.22 1.35
CA SER A 71 10.86 -14.30 0.34
C SER A 71 12.00 -13.58 -0.39
N ALA A 72 11.95 -13.56 -1.71
CA ALA A 72 12.78 -12.68 -2.51
C ALA A 72 12.32 -11.23 -2.32
N LEU A 73 13.26 -10.31 -2.06
CA LEU A 73 12.98 -8.89 -1.94
C LEU A 73 13.15 -8.21 -3.31
N GLN A 74 12.15 -7.44 -3.72
CA GLN A 74 12.21 -6.60 -4.91
C GLN A 74 11.64 -5.22 -4.60
N THR A 75 12.35 -4.17 -4.97
CA THR A 75 11.83 -2.81 -4.89
C THR A 75 10.92 -2.54 -6.08
N SER A 76 9.75 -1.97 -5.82
CA SER A 76 8.78 -1.60 -6.84
C SER A 76 8.64 -0.08 -6.88
N ALA A 77 8.36 0.47 -8.07
CA ALA A 77 8.02 1.88 -8.26
C ALA A 77 6.49 2.11 -8.29
N LEU A 78 5.70 1.09 -7.96
CA LEU A 78 4.24 1.17 -7.94
C LEU A 78 3.77 2.19 -6.89
N ALA A 79 2.87 3.08 -7.31
CA ALA A 79 2.26 4.09 -6.45
C ALA A 79 1.02 3.53 -5.73
N LEU A 80 1.21 2.48 -4.92
CA LEU A 80 0.13 1.95 -4.07
C LEU A 80 0.29 2.45 -2.61
N PRO A 81 -0.80 2.53 -1.84
CA PRO A 81 -0.79 3.03 -0.46
C PRO A 81 -0.36 1.96 0.56
N PHE A 82 0.60 1.11 0.21
CA PHE A 82 1.11 0.03 1.06
C PHE A 82 2.63 0.08 1.07
N ASP A 83 3.23 -0.31 2.18
CA ASP A 83 4.69 -0.42 2.27
C ASP A 83 5.14 -1.73 1.61
N TRP A 84 4.40 -2.82 1.90
CA TRP A 84 4.69 -4.17 1.43
C TRP A 84 3.54 -4.76 0.64
N LEU A 85 3.89 -5.42 -0.47
CA LEU A 85 3.04 -6.38 -1.15
C LEU A 85 3.76 -7.73 -1.19
N VAL A 86 3.12 -8.80 -0.72
CA VAL A 86 3.68 -10.15 -0.75
C VAL A 86 2.85 -11.03 -1.65
N LEU A 87 3.52 -11.66 -2.60
CA LEU A 87 2.95 -12.56 -3.60
C LEU A 87 3.53 -13.95 -3.43
N HIS A 88 2.70 -14.95 -3.67
CA HIS A 88 3.15 -16.33 -3.75
C HIS A 88 2.24 -17.09 -4.71
N GLN A 89 2.83 -17.88 -5.62
CA GLN A 89 2.09 -18.66 -6.61
C GLN A 89 1.14 -17.78 -7.45
N GLN A 90 1.57 -16.57 -7.82
CA GLN A 90 0.77 -15.58 -8.58
C GLN A 90 -0.49 -15.10 -7.85
N GLN A 91 -0.55 -15.28 -6.53
CA GLN A 91 -1.64 -14.80 -5.69
C GLN A 91 -1.12 -13.78 -4.68
N LEU A 92 -1.99 -12.83 -4.32
CA LEU A 92 -1.69 -11.91 -3.24
C LEU A 92 -1.84 -12.63 -1.90
N VAL A 93 -0.83 -12.52 -1.06
CA VAL A 93 -0.82 -13.07 0.31
C VAL A 93 -1.05 -11.94 1.31
N TYR A 94 -0.34 -10.82 1.12
CA TYR A 94 -0.38 -9.69 2.02
C TYR A 94 -0.23 -8.36 1.26
N ALA A 95 -0.99 -7.35 1.63
CA ALA A 95 -0.74 -5.95 1.24
C ALA A 95 -0.95 -5.06 2.47
N GLY A 96 0.06 -4.31 2.87
CA GLY A 96 -0.04 -3.56 4.12
C GLY A 96 1.25 -2.90 4.57
N PRO A 97 1.25 -2.35 5.79
CA PRO A 97 2.44 -1.75 6.37
C PRO A 97 3.47 -2.82 6.74
N ALA A 98 4.76 -2.44 6.76
CA ALA A 98 5.81 -3.35 7.22
C ALA A 98 5.71 -3.66 8.73
N ARG A 99 4.98 -2.80 9.47
CA ARG A 99 4.74 -2.89 10.93
C ARG A 99 3.26 -2.78 11.24
N LEU A 100 2.80 -3.60 12.18
CA LEU A 100 1.37 -3.71 12.51
C LEU A 100 0.94 -2.77 13.66
N ASP A 101 1.69 -1.70 13.91
CA ASP A 101 1.35 -0.69 14.92
C ASP A 101 0.45 0.41 14.30
N PRO A 102 -0.49 0.99 15.06
CA PRO A 102 -1.23 2.16 14.60
C PRO A 102 -0.39 3.46 14.49
N GLY A 103 0.90 3.46 14.87
CA GLY A 103 1.78 4.63 14.75
C GLY A 103 3.14 4.37 14.08
N CYS A 104 3.74 5.43 13.53
CA CYS A 104 5.09 5.43 12.93
C CYS A 104 6.24 5.34 13.95
N GLY A 105 6.00 4.77 15.14
CA GLY A 105 6.95 4.77 16.26
C GLY A 105 7.90 3.57 16.31
N GLY A 106 7.81 2.63 15.35
CA GLY A 106 8.74 1.50 15.23
C GLY A 106 8.66 0.45 16.36
N THR A 107 7.71 0.56 17.29
CA THR A 107 7.59 -0.35 18.44
C THR A 107 6.68 -1.55 18.22
N GLY A 108 5.75 -1.48 17.25
CA GLY A 108 4.86 -2.61 16.99
C GLY A 108 5.52 -3.75 16.23
N PRO A 109 4.89 -4.94 16.23
CA PRO A 109 5.46 -6.14 15.65
C PRO A 109 5.62 -6.00 14.14
N ALA A 110 6.74 -6.53 13.62
CA ALA A 110 6.97 -6.62 12.18
C ALA A 110 5.93 -7.54 11.52
N ALA A 111 5.42 -7.13 10.36
CA ALA A 111 4.46 -7.90 9.58
C ALA A 111 5.05 -9.24 9.10
N ALA A 112 6.38 -9.41 9.07
CA ALA A 112 7.04 -10.65 8.67
C ALA A 112 6.52 -11.91 9.38
N ARG A 113 6.24 -11.84 10.68
CA ARG A 113 5.70 -13.02 11.39
C ARG A 113 4.29 -13.37 10.91
N LEU A 114 3.46 -12.36 10.67
CA LEU A 114 2.14 -12.55 10.08
C LEU A 114 2.29 -13.16 8.69
N VAL A 115 3.08 -12.55 7.81
CA VAL A 115 3.33 -13.04 6.44
C VAL A 115 3.84 -14.48 6.43
N ASN A 116 4.78 -14.84 7.29
CA ASN A 116 5.28 -16.23 7.40
C ASN A 116 4.15 -17.21 7.75
N HIS A 117 3.21 -16.81 8.61
CA HIS A 117 2.04 -17.62 8.92
C HIS A 117 1.11 -17.75 7.71
N LEU A 118 0.84 -16.64 7.00
CA LEU A 118 0.03 -16.63 5.77
C LEU A 118 0.65 -17.46 4.64
N LEU A 119 1.98 -17.53 4.55
CA LEU A 119 2.69 -18.34 3.56
C LEU A 119 2.68 -19.83 3.91
N ALA A 120 2.63 -20.17 5.20
CA ALA A 120 2.60 -21.55 5.67
C ALA A 120 1.21 -22.20 5.52
N GLN A 121 0.13 -21.41 5.46
CA GLN A 121 -1.23 -21.89 5.38
C GLN A 121 -1.98 -21.21 4.23
N PRO A 122 -2.57 -21.96 3.28
CA PRO A 122 -3.34 -21.36 2.20
C PRO A 122 -4.58 -20.66 2.78
N GLN A 123 -4.66 -19.35 2.60
CA GLN A 123 -5.74 -18.52 3.11
C GLN A 123 -5.99 -17.31 2.21
N ALA A 124 -7.11 -16.62 2.45
CA ALA A 124 -7.42 -15.37 1.75
C ALA A 124 -6.34 -14.31 2.01
N ALA A 125 -6.10 -13.47 0.99
CA ALA A 125 -5.18 -12.36 1.08
C ALA A 125 -5.55 -11.42 2.23
N VAL A 126 -4.56 -11.02 3.01
CA VAL A 126 -4.74 -10.04 4.08
C VAL A 126 -4.35 -8.66 3.55
N ILE A 127 -5.31 -7.73 3.56
CA ILE A 127 -5.11 -6.36 3.08
C ILE A 127 -5.34 -5.40 4.24
N LEU A 128 -4.29 -4.70 4.65
CA LEU A 128 -4.30 -3.72 5.73
C LEU A 128 -3.98 -2.34 5.13
N ALA A 129 -5.03 -1.64 4.74
CA ALA A 129 -4.93 -0.34 4.08
C ALA A 129 -4.79 0.84 5.05
N THR A 130 -4.49 0.61 6.33
CA THR A 130 -4.25 1.69 7.30
C THR A 130 -2.93 2.37 6.99
N PRO A 131 -2.93 3.60 6.44
CA PRO A 131 -1.69 4.32 6.20
C PRO A 131 -1.08 4.68 7.54
N CYS A 132 0.22 4.46 7.66
CA CYS A 132 1.00 4.96 8.78
C CYS A 132 0.91 6.50 8.82
N PRO A 133 0.36 7.12 9.89
CA PRO A 133 0.23 8.56 9.93
C PRO A 133 1.60 9.20 10.07
N CYS A 134 2.05 9.88 9.03
CA CYS A 134 3.22 10.75 9.06
C CYS A 134 3.03 11.85 10.09
N LEU A 135 3.47 11.63 11.33
CA LEU A 135 3.54 12.71 12.31
C LEU A 135 4.61 13.69 11.81
N LYS A 136 4.12 14.80 11.25
CA LYS A 136 4.93 15.96 10.92
C LYS A 136 5.32 16.59 12.26
N GLU A 137 6.60 16.50 12.63
CA GLU A 137 7.16 17.27 13.75
C GLU A 137 6.91 18.78 13.57
#